data_AF-A0A4R3G183-F1
#
_entry.id   AF-A0A4R3G183-F1
#
_cell.length_a   1.000
_cell.length_b   1.000
_cell.length_c   1.000
_cell.angle_alpha   90.00
_cell.angle_beta   90.00
_cell.angle_gamma   90.00
#
_symmetry.space_group_name_H-M   'P 1'
#
loop_
_entity.id
_entity.type
_entity.pdbx_description
1 polymer ?
#
loop_
_entity_poly.entity_id
_entity_poly.type
_entity_poly.pdbx_seq_one_letter_code
_entity_poly.pdbx_strand_id
1 'polypeptide(L)' 'MLASPELLKHIRYMVAHLHGVIDMLHDHFALLGNYVDQRNTVHVNFIKHCGFSLLRVVPDYGVERRPFIEFVKLRTPDV' A
#
# COMPACT_ATOMS: atom_id res chain seq x y z
N MET A 1 14.90 -8.22 -2.76
CA MET A 1 13.53 -8.75 -2.57
C MET A 1 12.45 -7.66 -2.61
N LEU A 2 12.62 -6.59 -3.41
CA LEU A 2 11.51 -5.73 -3.85
C LEU A 2 11.35 -5.95 -5.35
N ALA A 3 10.19 -6.45 -5.79
CA ALA A 3 9.81 -6.63 -7.19
C ALA A 3 10.75 -7.49 -8.07
N SER A 4 11.36 -8.56 -7.54
CA SER A 4 12.04 -9.54 -8.41
C SER A 4 11.01 -10.35 -9.22
N PRO A 5 11.39 -10.89 -10.40
CA PRO A 5 10.50 -11.77 -11.18
C PRO A 5 9.98 -12.97 -10.38
N GLU A 6 10.76 -13.45 -9.41
CA GLU A 6 10.38 -14.53 -8.50
C GLU A 6 9.13 -14.20 -7.67
N LEU A 7 8.88 -12.91 -7.38
CA LEU A 7 7.67 -12.47 -6.67
C LEU A 7 6.39 -12.91 -7.40
N LEU A 8 6.43 -12.96 -8.74
CA LEU A 8 5.28 -13.33 -9.57
C LEU A 8 4.79 -14.76 -9.27
N LYS A 9 5.69 -15.65 -8.83
CA LYS A 9 5.35 -17.03 -8.44
C LYS A 9 4.56 -17.10 -7.14
N HIS A 10 4.62 -16.06 -6.32
CA HIS A 10 4.02 -16.01 -4.98
C HIS A 10 2.82 -15.07 -4.86
N ILE A 11 2.38 -14.41 -5.95
CA ILE A 11 1.29 -13.41 -5.90
C ILE A 11 0.02 -13.97 -5.25
N ARG A 12 -0.40 -15.18 -5.61
CA ARG A 12 -1.61 -15.80 -5.03
C ARG A 12 -1.49 -15.99 -3.52
N TYR A 13 -0.34 -16.45 -3.07
CA TYR A 13 -0.05 -16.61 -1.65
C TYR A 13 -0.06 -15.25 -0.94
N MET A 14 0.58 -14.24 -1.53
CA MET A 14 0.63 -12.89 -0.96
C MET A 14 -0.76 -12.28 -0.84
N VAL A 15 -1.58 -12.34 -1.88
CA VAL A 15 -2.96 -11.81 -1.86
C VAL A 15 -3.80 -12.53 -0.80
N ALA A 16 -3.68 -13.86 -0.69
CA ALA A 16 -4.43 -14.64 0.30
C ALA A 16 -4.07 -14.28 1.76
N HIS A 17 -2.83 -13.88 2.03
CA HIS A 17 -2.35 -13.58 3.39
C HIS A 17 -2.25 -12.07 3.67
N LEU A 18 -2.61 -11.23 2.70
CA LEU A 18 -2.38 -9.79 2.71
C LEU A 18 -3.06 -9.11 3.90
N HIS A 19 -4.31 -9.47 4.18
CA HIS A 19 -5.06 -8.90 5.31
C HIS A 19 -4.40 -9.24 6.65
N GLY A 20 -4.01 -10.51 6.86
CA GLY A 20 -3.31 -10.90 8.09
C GLY A 20 -1.97 -10.19 8.28
N VAL A 21 -1.25 -9.89 7.19
CA VAL A 21 -0.03 -9.07 7.26
C VAL A 21 -0.35 -7.62 7.63
N ILE A 22 -1.41 -7.03 7.07
CA ILE A 22 -1.85 -5.67 7.41
C ILE A 22 -2.29 -5.59 8.88
N ASP A 23 -3.00 -6.60 9.37
CA ASP A 23 -3.45 -6.69 10.77
C ASP A 23 -2.25 -6.80 11.71
N MET A 24 -1.27 -7.66 11.39
CA MET A 24 0.00 -7.75 12.12
C MET A 24 0.75 -6.42 12.17
N LEU A 25 0.75 -5.64 11.08
CA LEU A 25 1.34 -4.30 11.09
C LEU A 25 0.55 -3.35 11.99
N HIS A 26 -0.77 -3.50 12.06
CA HIS A 26 -1.64 -2.71 12.93
C HIS A 26 -1.51 -3.04 14.43
N ASP A 27 -0.98 -4.21 14.79
CA ASP A 27 -0.61 -4.54 16.17
C ASP A 27 0.46 -3.59 16.72
N HIS A 28 1.31 -3.05 15.83
CA HIS A 28 2.39 -2.13 16.20
C HIS A 28 2.10 -0.68 15.83
N PHE A 29 1.33 -0.44 14.77
CA PHE A 29 1.10 0.90 14.22
C PHE A 29 -0.39 1.18 14.00
N ALA A 30 -0.93 2.15 14.74
CA ALA A 30 -2.32 2.58 14.55
C ALA A 30 -2.58 3.18 13.15
N LEU A 31 -1.55 3.73 12.52
CA LEU A 31 -1.62 4.35 11.19
C LEU A 31 -0.56 3.72 10.28
N LEU A 32 -1.00 3.16 9.16
CA LEU A 32 -0.13 2.68 8.09
C LEU A 32 -0.19 3.67 6.92
N GLY A 33 0.99 4.01 6.37
CA GLY A 33 1.13 4.92 5.24
C GLY A 33 1.81 4.24 4.05
N ASN A 34 1.40 4.61 2.84
CA ASN A 34 2.07 4.18 1.60
C ASN A 34 2.09 5.32 0.58
N TYR A 35 3.22 5.51 -0.10
CA TYR A 35 3.36 6.45 -1.20
C TYR A 35 3.47 5.69 -2.52
N VAL A 36 2.57 5.98 -3.46
CA VAL A 36 2.51 5.31 -4.77
C VAL A 36 2.61 6.32 -5.90
N ASP A 37 3.44 6.05 -6.91
CA ASP A 37 3.47 6.87 -8.13
C ASP A 37 2.07 6.91 -8.75
N GLN A 38 1.53 8.13 -8.96
CA GLN A 38 0.16 8.32 -9.45
C GLN A 38 -0.10 7.64 -10.80
N ARG A 39 0.94 7.43 -11.60
CA ARG A 39 0.85 6.79 -12.93
C ARG A 39 0.76 5.27 -12.85
N ASN A 40 1.13 4.67 -11.73
CA ASN A 40 1.07 3.22 -11.52
C ASN A 40 -0.34 2.79 -11.11
N THR A 41 -1.24 2.74 -12.10
CA THR A 41 -2.66 2.40 -11.90
C THR A 41 -2.86 1.01 -11.29
N VAL A 42 -1.97 0.05 -11.59
CA VAL A 42 -2.00 -1.30 -11.01
C VAL A 42 -1.77 -1.24 -9.50
N HIS A 43 -0.70 -0.56 -9.06
CA HIS A 43 -0.39 -0.45 -7.64
C HIS A 43 -1.43 0.39 -6.89
N VAL A 44 -1.93 1.47 -7.51
CA VAL A 44 -3.03 2.28 -6.96
C VAL A 44 -4.27 1.42 -6.70
N ASN A 45 -4.68 0.59 -7.65
CA ASN A 45 -5.84 -0.28 -7.49
C ASN A 45 -5.60 -1.37 -6.44
N PHE A 46 -4.38 -1.91 -6.38
CA PHE A 46 -4.00 -2.87 -5.34
C PHE A 46 -4.11 -2.27 -3.93
N ILE A 47 -3.55 -1.08 -3.69
CA ILE A 47 -3.61 -0.41 -2.38
C ILE A 47 -5.05 -0.06 -1.98
N LYS A 48 -5.88 0.36 -2.94
CA LYS A 48 -7.32 0.54 -2.71
C LYS A 48 -8.01 -0.77 -2.32
N HIS A 49 -7.67 -1.89 -2.98
CA HIS A 49 -8.20 -3.21 -2.65
C HIS A 49 -7.82 -3.65 -1.23
N CYS A 50 -6.64 -3.27 -0.73
CA CYS A 50 -6.22 -3.47 0.66
C CYS A 50 -7.01 -2.64 1.70
N GLY A 51 -7.92 -1.76 1.25
CA GLY A 51 -8.72 -0.89 2.10
C GLY A 51 -7.93 0.30 2.67
N PHE A 52 -6.90 0.78 1.96
CA PHE A 52 -6.30 2.08 2.24
C PHE A 52 -7.11 3.19 1.57
N SER A 53 -7.19 4.34 2.23
CA SER A 53 -7.83 5.55 1.72
C SER A 53 -6.81 6.51 1.14
N LEU A 54 -7.17 7.19 0.05
CA LEU A 54 -6.34 8.26 -0.51
C LEU A 54 -6.37 9.45 0.45
N LEU A 55 -5.18 9.91 0.89
CA LEU A 55 -5.04 11.09 1.74
C LEU A 55 -4.84 12.35 0.90
N ARG A 56 -3.81 12.36 0.05
CA ARG A 56 -3.48 13.50 -0.82
C ARG A 56 -2.60 13.09 -2.00
N VAL A 57 -2.50 13.97 -2.99
CA VAL A 57 -1.48 13.91 -4.04
C VAL A 57 -0.33 14.83 -3.67
N VAL A 58 0.89 14.31 -3.71
CA VAL A 58 2.13 15.04 -3.46
C VAL A 58 2.82 15.26 -4.81
N PRO A 59 2.78 16.48 -5.37
CA PRO A 59 3.18 16.74 -6.77
C PRO A 59 4.69 16.56 -7.01
N ASP A 60 5.51 16.88 -6.02
CA ASP A 60 6.97 16.90 -6.13
C ASP A 60 7.63 15.89 -5.17
N TYR A 61 7.27 14.61 -5.31
CA TYR A 61 7.79 13.57 -4.42
C TYR A 61 9.02 12.85 -5.00
N GLY A 62 9.94 12.47 -4.12
CA GLY A 62 11.17 11.75 -4.46
C GLY A 62 12.20 12.57 -5.26
N VAL A 63 13.28 11.92 -5.68
CA VAL A 63 14.40 12.56 -6.41
C VAL A 63 13.95 13.07 -7.78
N GLU A 64 13.06 12.35 -8.45
CA GLU A 64 12.55 12.71 -9.78
C GLU A 64 11.43 13.78 -9.75
N ARG A 65 11.02 14.25 -8.56
CA ARG A 65 9.92 15.22 -8.36
C ARG A 65 8.66 14.86 -9.13
N ARG A 66 8.16 13.64 -8.91
CA ARG A 66 6.99 13.12 -9.61
C ARG A 66 5.77 13.12 -8.69
N PRO A 67 4.55 13.17 -9.26
CA PRO A 67 3.35 13.12 -8.47
C PRO A 67 3.15 11.72 -7.87
N PHE A 68 3.05 11.67 -6.55
CA PHE A 68 2.74 10.46 -5.79
C PHE A 68 1.41 10.64 -5.06
N ILE A 69 0.67 9.56 -4.90
CA ILE A 69 -0.50 9.50 -4.05
C ILE A 69 -0.05 8.96 -2.69
N GLU A 70 -0.36 9.70 -1.64
CA GLU A 70 -0.24 9.23 -0.27
C GLU A 70 -1.54 8.51 0.11
N PHE A 71 -1.39 7.26 0.52
CA PHE A 71 -2.45 6.40 1.03
C PHE A 71 -2.26 6.17 2.51
N VAL A 72 -3.36 6.09 3.24
CA VAL A 72 -3.37 5.79 4.67
C VAL A 72 -4.41 4.74 5.02
N LYS A 73 -4.11 3.93 6.03
CA LYS A 73 -5.06 3.03 6.67
C LYS A 73 -4.94 3.23 8.17
N LEU A 74 -6.05 3.59 8.82
CA LEU A 74 -6.17 3.62 10.27
C LEU A 74 -6.63 2.26 10.76
N ARG A 75 -6.15 1.84 11.93
CA ARG A 75 -6.71 0.68 12.62
C ARG A 75 -8.15 1.01 12.98
N THR A 76 -9.11 0.32 12.38
CA THR A 76 -10.49 0.38 12.83
C THR A 76 -10.55 -0.28 14.19
N PRO A 77 -11.01 0.40 15.26
CA PRO A 77 -11.26 -0.27 16.52
C PRO A 77 -12.36 -1.32 16.33
N ASP A 78 -12.17 -2.52 16.88
CA ASP A 78 -13.23 -3.52 16.92
C ASP A 78 -14.43 -2.93 17.67
N VAL A 79 -15.56 -2.78 16.98
CA VAL A 79 -16.85 -2.34 17.55
C VAL A 79 -17.60 -3.56 18.07
#